data_AF-A0A6A5SDL1-F1
#
_entry.id   AF-A0A6A5SDL1-F1
#
_cell.length_a   1.000
_cell.length_b   1.000
_cell.length_c   1.000
_cell.angle_alpha   90.00
_cell.angle_beta   90.00
_cell.angle_gamma   90.00
#
_symmetry.space_group_name_H-M   'P 1'
#
loop_
_entity.id
_entity.type
_entity.pdbx_description
1 polymer ?
#
loop_
_entity_poly.entity_id
_entity_poly.type
_entity_poly.pdbx_seq_one_letter_code
_entity_poly.pdbx_strand_id
1 'polypeptide(L)'
;LSRTLHRDMYGVKALGYPIENINSPTPDPLAVSRYPCVYWIDHLYDAKPKSSANSVGDLQVAGFVNEFLRNKYLYWLEGLSLCKNVDKGVVSMTKLWSLVQDMDDQDGLTQLVQDARRFIMYHKGTIECYPLQTYASALLFSPTGTMSSSWSACLQTLEGHNSGVRSVAFSHDSTRLASASEDRTVKIWDASSGACLQTL
;
A
#
# COMPACT_ATOMS: atom_id res chain seq x y z
N LEU A 1 -11.58 13.22 -21.61
CA LEU A 1 -10.88 13.65 -20.39
C LEU A 1 -11.92 14.24 -19.45
N SER A 2 -12.19 13.58 -18.32
CA SER A 2 -13.17 14.06 -17.31
C SER A 2 -12.73 15.42 -16.75
N ARG A 3 -13.66 16.37 -16.64
CA ARG A 3 -13.41 17.72 -16.07
C ARG A 3 -13.58 17.76 -14.55
N THR A 4 -13.94 16.64 -13.94
CA THR A 4 -14.18 16.48 -12.50
C THR A 4 -13.29 15.37 -11.97
N LEU A 5 -12.42 15.71 -11.02
CA LEU A 5 -11.66 14.74 -10.22
C LEU A 5 -12.65 14.01 -9.31
N HIS A 6 -12.92 12.75 -9.61
CA HIS A 6 -13.69 11.87 -8.73
C HIS A 6 -12.73 11.08 -7.85
N ARG A 7 -12.92 11.18 -6.53
CA ARG A 7 -12.16 10.44 -5.51
C ARG A 7 -12.30 8.93 -5.66
N ASP A 8 -13.40 8.49 -6.26
CA ASP A 8 -13.72 7.10 -6.55
C ASP A 8 -14.06 6.96 -8.03
N MET A 9 -13.07 6.58 -8.85
CA MET A 9 -13.22 6.46 -10.30
C MET A 9 -13.97 5.19 -10.73
N TYR A 10 -14.14 4.22 -9.82
CA TYR A 10 -14.74 2.91 -10.10
C TYR A 10 -16.00 2.63 -9.29
N GLY A 11 -16.45 3.55 -8.43
CA GLY A 11 -17.63 3.35 -7.60
C GLY A 11 -17.41 2.34 -6.47
N VAL A 12 -16.19 2.23 -5.92
CA VAL A 12 -15.87 1.35 -4.79
C VAL A 12 -16.53 1.90 -3.51
N LYS A 13 -17.75 1.42 -3.27
CA LYS A 13 -18.67 1.96 -2.23
C LYS A 13 -18.21 1.74 -0.78
N ALA A 14 -17.27 0.84 -0.50
CA ALA A 14 -16.82 0.51 0.86
C ALA A 14 -15.46 -0.21 0.92
N LEU A 15 -14.80 -0.16 2.10
CA LEU A 15 -13.65 -1.00 2.45
C LEU A 15 -14.04 -2.49 2.42
N GLY A 16 -13.18 -3.36 1.87
CA GLY A 16 -13.46 -4.80 1.74
C GLY A 16 -14.29 -5.21 0.51
N TYR A 17 -14.61 -4.27 -0.39
CA TYR A 17 -15.31 -4.61 -1.63
C TYR A 17 -14.37 -5.38 -2.59
N PRO A 18 -14.75 -6.58 -3.06
CA PRO A 18 -13.90 -7.39 -3.93
C PRO A 18 -13.72 -6.74 -5.30
N ILE A 19 -12.49 -6.78 -5.85
CA ILE A 19 -12.22 -6.24 -7.19
C ILE A 19 -13.05 -6.93 -8.29
N GLU A 20 -13.41 -8.19 -8.07
CA GLU A 20 -14.17 -9.01 -9.01
C GLU A 20 -15.57 -8.44 -9.25
N ASN A 21 -16.10 -7.72 -8.25
CA ASN A 21 -17.43 -7.12 -8.27
C ASN A 21 -17.42 -5.67 -8.76
N ILE A 22 -16.25 -5.13 -9.15
CA ILE A 22 -16.10 -3.80 -9.70
C ILE A 22 -16.30 -3.87 -11.22
N ASN A 23 -17.38 -3.26 -11.71
CA ASN A 23 -17.61 -3.10 -13.13
C ASN A 23 -16.77 -1.93 -13.67
N SER A 24 -15.96 -2.15 -14.72
CA SER A 24 -15.21 -1.07 -15.34
C SER A 24 -16.16 -0.10 -16.05
N PRO A 25 -16.15 1.20 -15.71
CA PRO A 25 -16.95 2.20 -16.40
C PRO A 25 -16.60 2.24 -17.89
N THR A 26 -17.57 2.55 -18.75
CA THR A 26 -17.35 2.80 -20.18
C THR A 26 -17.58 4.29 -20.48
N PRO A 27 -16.56 5.05 -20.92
CA PRO A 27 -15.17 4.64 -21.17
C PRO A 27 -14.34 4.43 -19.89
N ASP A 28 -13.34 3.54 -19.93
CA ASP A 28 -12.47 3.26 -18.77
C ASP A 28 -11.65 4.51 -18.41
N PRO A 29 -11.86 5.10 -17.21
CA PRO A 29 -11.17 6.32 -16.80
C PRO A 29 -9.66 6.11 -16.60
N LEU A 30 -9.20 4.86 -16.36
CA LEU A 30 -7.78 4.52 -16.21
C LEU A 30 -7.13 4.02 -17.49
N ALA A 31 -7.83 3.97 -18.63
CA ALA A 31 -7.27 3.44 -19.88
C ALA A 31 -5.91 4.07 -20.24
N VAL A 32 -5.77 5.38 -20.03
CA VAL A 32 -4.54 6.14 -20.31
C VAL A 32 -3.43 5.87 -19.27
N SER A 33 -3.82 5.54 -18.03
CA SER A 33 -2.90 5.33 -16.92
C SER A 33 -2.47 3.87 -16.75
N ARG A 34 -3.14 2.90 -17.40
CA ARG A 34 -2.80 1.46 -17.34
C ARG A 34 -1.36 1.19 -17.75
N TYR A 35 -0.92 1.77 -18.86
CA TYR A 35 0.43 1.59 -19.37
C TYR A 35 1.50 2.14 -18.41
N PRO A 36 1.49 3.44 -18.05
CA PRO A 36 2.50 3.98 -17.14
C PRO A 36 2.42 3.36 -15.74
N CYS A 37 1.25 2.95 -15.26
CA CYS A 37 1.10 2.26 -13.97
C CYS A 37 1.92 0.96 -13.92
N VAL A 38 2.01 0.23 -15.02
CA VAL A 38 2.74 -1.05 -15.08
C VAL A 38 4.22 -0.85 -15.42
N TYR A 39 4.54 0.03 -16.36
CA TYR A 39 5.84 0.00 -17.06
C TYR A 39 6.84 1.10 -16.68
N TRP A 40 6.49 2.02 -15.78
CA TRP A 40 7.40 3.13 -15.45
C TRP A 40 8.74 2.66 -14.85
N ILE A 41 8.73 1.59 -14.03
CA ILE A 41 9.95 1.00 -13.46
C ILE A 41 10.78 0.32 -14.54
N ASP A 42 10.13 -0.32 -15.52
CA ASP A 42 10.83 -0.92 -16.66
C ASP A 42 11.59 0.14 -17.45
N HIS A 43 10.92 1.26 -17.76
CA HIS A 43 11.56 2.40 -18.43
C HIS A 43 12.71 2.98 -17.61
N LEU A 44 12.54 3.11 -16.29
CA LEU A 44 13.59 3.59 -15.40
C LEU A 44 14.80 2.64 -15.39
N TYR A 45 14.54 1.34 -15.35
CA TYR A 45 15.58 0.30 -15.37
C TYR A 45 16.35 0.28 -16.70
N ASP A 46 15.63 0.33 -17.82
CA ASP A 46 16.21 0.30 -19.16
C ASP A 46 16.95 1.60 -19.51
N ALA A 47 16.56 2.73 -18.92
CA ALA A 47 17.24 4.01 -19.08
C ALA A 47 18.60 4.09 -18.36
N LYS A 48 18.93 3.12 -17.49
CA LYS A 48 20.21 3.09 -16.77
C LYS A 48 21.38 2.89 -17.77
N PRO A 49 22.33 3.83 -17.88
CA PRO A 49 23.50 3.64 -18.73
C PRO A 49 24.37 2.50 -18.19
N LYS A 50 24.78 1.58 -19.08
CA LYS A 50 25.56 0.37 -18.73
C LYS A 50 26.96 0.66 -18.17
N SER A 51 27.44 1.90 -18.22
CA SER A 51 28.72 2.34 -17.64
C SER A 51 28.45 3.28 -16.46
N SER A 52 28.58 2.76 -15.24
CA SER A 52 28.40 3.51 -14.00
C SER A 52 29.38 4.69 -13.91
N ALA A 53 28.85 5.87 -13.56
CA ALA A 53 29.45 6.93 -12.73
C ALA A 53 28.86 8.29 -13.11
N ASN A 54 27.53 8.42 -13.11
CA ASN A 54 26.92 9.74 -13.19
C ASN A 54 26.14 9.98 -11.89
N SER A 55 26.89 10.27 -10.82
CA SER A 55 26.38 10.45 -9.45
C SER A 55 25.23 11.46 -9.36
N VAL A 56 25.19 12.45 -10.26
CA VAL A 56 24.11 13.44 -10.36
C VAL A 56 22.81 12.80 -10.84
N GLY A 57 22.88 11.88 -11.81
CA GLY A 57 21.71 11.15 -12.31
C GLY A 57 21.18 10.14 -11.28
N ASP A 58 22.10 9.43 -10.61
CA ASP A 58 21.74 8.46 -9.58
C ASP A 58 21.04 9.14 -8.38
N LEU A 59 21.49 10.33 -7.98
CA LEU A 59 20.84 11.10 -6.91
C LEU A 59 19.41 11.55 -7.28
N GLN A 60 19.17 11.94 -8.53
CA GLN A 60 17.83 12.32 -8.99
C GLN A 60 16.89 11.11 -9.01
N VAL A 61 17.37 9.98 -9.50
CA VAL A 61 16.60 8.73 -9.52
C VAL A 61 16.30 8.28 -8.09
N ALA A 62 17.28 8.31 -7.19
CA ALA A 62 17.10 7.99 -5.78
C ALA A 62 16.05 8.90 -5.12
N GLY A 63 16.10 10.21 -5.38
CA GLY A 63 15.11 11.18 -4.90
C GLY A 63 13.69 10.86 -5.38
N PHE A 64 13.52 10.59 -6.67
CA PHE A 64 12.23 10.23 -7.26
C PHE A 64 11.68 8.92 -6.66
N VAL A 65 12.51 7.89 -6.53
CA VAL A 65 12.12 6.60 -5.95
C VAL A 65 11.71 6.76 -4.49
N ASN A 66 12.46 7.53 -3.70
CA ASN A 66 12.13 7.82 -2.31
C ASN A 66 10.78 8.56 -2.19
N GLU A 67 10.54 9.58 -3.02
CA GLU A 67 9.27 10.32 -3.02
C GLU A 67 8.10 9.41 -3.42
N PHE A 68 8.28 8.60 -4.47
CA PHE A 68 7.29 7.65 -4.93
C PHE A 68 6.92 6.64 -3.83
N LEU A 69 7.92 6.03 -3.19
CA LEU A 69 7.69 5.03 -2.15
C LEU A 69 6.96 5.62 -0.93
N ARG A 70 7.28 6.87 -0.57
CA ARG A 70 6.65 7.53 0.57
C ARG A 70 5.24 8.01 0.30
N ASN A 71 4.98 8.56 -0.89
CA ASN A 71 3.75 9.30 -1.15
C ASN A 71 2.78 8.58 -2.09
N LYS A 72 3.27 7.67 -2.92
CA LYS A 72 2.51 7.10 -4.06
C LYS A 72 2.42 5.58 -4.05
N TYR A 73 3.20 4.89 -3.22
CA TYR A 73 3.29 3.43 -3.24
C TYR A 73 1.94 2.71 -3.05
N LEU A 74 1.15 3.07 -2.03
CA LEU A 74 -0.14 2.41 -1.81
C LEU A 74 -1.14 2.68 -2.95
N TYR A 75 -1.19 3.92 -3.44
CA TYR A 75 -2.03 4.28 -4.59
C TYR A 75 -1.60 3.53 -5.85
N TRP A 76 -0.30 3.25 -5.99
CA TRP A 76 0.22 2.43 -7.08
C TRP A 76 -0.19 0.96 -6.94
N LEU A 77 -0.15 0.39 -5.73
CA LEU A 77 -0.65 -0.97 -5.48
C LEU A 77 -2.15 -1.10 -5.78
N GLU A 78 -2.94 -0.10 -5.39
CA GLU A 78 -4.36 -0.01 -5.75
C GLU A 78 -4.53 0.08 -7.27
N GLY A 79 -3.76 0.94 -7.94
CA GLY A 79 -3.77 1.06 -9.39
C GLY A 79 -3.41 -0.25 -10.10
N LEU A 80 -2.40 -0.97 -9.62
CA LEU A 80 -2.01 -2.28 -10.13
C LEU A 80 -3.11 -3.32 -9.96
N SER A 81 -3.77 -3.31 -8.81
CA SER A 81 -4.92 -4.15 -8.52
C SER A 81 -6.06 -3.86 -9.50
N LEU A 82 -6.50 -2.61 -9.62
CA LEU A 82 -7.52 -2.16 -10.59
C LEU A 82 -7.16 -2.52 -12.03
N CYS A 83 -5.88 -2.49 -12.36
CA CYS A 83 -5.38 -2.91 -13.67
C CYS A 83 -5.28 -4.43 -13.84
N LYS A 84 -5.47 -5.25 -12.79
CA LYS A 84 -5.21 -6.70 -12.75
C LYS A 84 -3.76 -7.06 -13.13
N ASN A 85 -2.80 -6.29 -12.63
CA ASN A 85 -1.38 -6.42 -12.97
C ASN A 85 -0.47 -6.42 -11.72
N VAL A 86 -0.96 -6.84 -10.54
CA VAL A 86 -0.15 -6.89 -9.29
C VAL A 86 1.08 -7.78 -9.46
N ASP A 87 0.97 -8.90 -10.18
CA ASP A 87 2.10 -9.75 -10.57
C ASP A 87 3.25 -8.97 -11.23
N LYS A 88 2.91 -8.09 -12.18
CA LYS A 88 3.93 -7.25 -12.82
C LYS A 88 4.53 -6.27 -11.81
N GLY A 89 3.73 -5.73 -10.91
CA GLY A 89 4.23 -4.91 -9.80
C GLY A 89 5.29 -5.62 -8.95
N VAL A 90 5.11 -6.91 -8.65
CA VAL A 90 6.11 -7.71 -7.89
C VAL A 90 7.43 -7.81 -8.66
N VAL A 91 7.35 -8.06 -9.97
CA VAL A 91 8.53 -8.11 -10.85
C VAL A 91 9.20 -6.72 -10.93
N SER A 92 8.41 -5.66 -11.10
CA SER A 92 8.89 -4.28 -11.15
C SER A 92 9.61 -3.90 -9.85
N MET A 93 9.08 -4.25 -8.68
CA MET A 93 9.77 -4.00 -7.41
C MET A 93 11.09 -4.75 -7.28
N THR A 94 11.24 -5.91 -7.94
CA THR A 94 12.52 -6.62 -8.00
C THR A 94 13.53 -5.88 -8.88
N LYS A 95 13.10 -5.34 -10.03
CA LYS A 95 13.96 -4.48 -10.88
C LYS A 95 14.39 -3.21 -10.16
N LEU A 96 13.47 -2.57 -9.44
CA LEU A 96 13.74 -1.36 -8.67
C LEU A 96 14.76 -1.62 -7.55
N TRP A 97 14.63 -2.74 -6.85
CA TRP A 97 15.61 -3.17 -5.85
C TRP A 97 17.01 -3.33 -6.46
N SER A 98 17.13 -4.02 -7.59
CA SER A 98 18.43 -4.17 -8.27
C SER A 98 19.01 -2.83 -8.73
N LEU A 99 18.16 -1.89 -9.18
CA LEU A 99 18.60 -0.57 -9.61
C LEU A 99 19.20 0.25 -8.46
N VAL A 100 18.55 0.23 -7.28
CA VAL A 100 18.98 0.98 -6.09
C VAL A 100 20.16 0.32 -5.38
N GLN A 101 20.27 -1.01 -5.42
CA GLN A 101 21.40 -1.74 -4.84
C GLN A 101 22.75 -1.36 -5.47
N ASP A 102 22.75 -0.99 -6.74
CA ASP A 102 23.94 -0.55 -7.47
C ASP A 102 24.32 0.92 -7.19
N MET A 103 23.49 1.67 -6.44
CA MET A 103 23.74 3.07 -6.09
C MET A 103 24.47 3.11 -4.73
N ASP A 104 25.78 3.40 -4.74
CA ASP A 104 26.57 3.59 -3.50
C ASP A 104 25.96 4.70 -2.62
N ASP A 105 26.09 4.56 -1.29
CA ASP A 105 25.70 5.54 -0.26
C ASP A 105 24.18 5.76 0.03
N GLN A 106 23.28 4.86 -0.36
CA GLN A 106 21.83 5.00 -0.08
C GLN A 106 21.22 3.89 0.78
N ASP A 107 21.89 3.50 1.87
CA ASP A 107 21.44 2.43 2.80
C ASP A 107 19.96 2.55 3.23
N GLY A 108 19.50 3.77 3.51
CA GLY A 108 18.10 4.01 3.90
C GLY A 108 17.10 3.82 2.76
N LEU A 109 17.44 4.20 1.52
CA LEU A 109 16.58 4.00 0.36
C LEU A 109 16.55 2.55 -0.06
N THR A 110 17.71 1.88 -0.04
CA THR A 110 17.82 0.45 -0.29
C THR A 110 16.86 -0.28 0.65
N GLN A 111 17.00 -0.13 1.98
CA GLN A 111 16.09 -0.74 2.95
C GLN A 111 14.60 -0.47 2.66
N LEU A 112 14.26 0.79 2.37
CA LEU A 112 12.89 1.17 2.02
C LEU A 112 12.34 0.41 0.79
N VAL A 113 13.15 0.28 -0.26
CA VAL A 113 12.78 -0.49 -1.46
C VAL A 113 12.66 -1.97 -1.13
N GLN A 114 13.49 -2.50 -0.24
CA GLN A 114 13.41 -3.90 0.23
C GLN A 114 12.08 -4.17 0.93
N ASP A 115 11.70 -3.29 1.84
CA ASP A 115 10.50 -3.43 2.65
C ASP A 115 9.25 -3.32 1.78
N ALA A 116 9.23 -2.36 0.86
CA ALA A 116 8.18 -2.25 -0.14
C ALA A 116 8.10 -3.53 -1.01
N ARG A 117 9.23 -4.04 -1.49
CA ARG A 117 9.25 -5.30 -2.28
C ARG A 117 8.71 -6.49 -1.49
N ARG A 118 9.08 -6.62 -0.21
CA ARG A 118 8.55 -7.67 0.67
C ARG A 118 7.05 -7.51 0.86
N PHE A 119 6.58 -6.28 1.09
CA PHE A 119 5.17 -6.00 1.32
C PHE A 119 4.28 -6.47 0.17
N ILE A 120 4.56 -6.04 -1.07
CA ILE A 120 3.75 -6.46 -2.24
C ILE A 120 3.81 -7.99 -2.45
N MET A 121 4.94 -8.62 -2.16
CA MET A 121 5.11 -10.07 -2.31
C MET A 121 4.27 -10.85 -1.29
N TYR A 122 4.29 -10.45 -0.02
CA TYR A 122 3.54 -11.13 1.06
C TYR A 122 2.05 -10.84 1.02
N HIS A 123 1.65 -9.63 0.60
CA HIS A 123 0.24 -9.21 0.59
C HIS A 123 -0.40 -9.28 -0.80
N LYS A 124 0.27 -9.89 -1.79
CA LYS A 124 -0.21 -9.98 -3.19
C LYS A 124 -1.69 -10.35 -3.28
N GLY A 125 -2.10 -11.46 -2.68
CA GLY A 125 -3.49 -11.94 -2.77
C GLY A 125 -4.50 -10.96 -2.16
N THR A 126 -4.14 -10.30 -1.05
CA THR A 126 -4.98 -9.27 -0.44
C THR A 126 -5.07 -8.03 -1.32
N ILE A 127 -3.96 -7.58 -1.92
CA ILE A 127 -3.92 -6.43 -2.82
C ILE A 127 -4.76 -6.71 -4.08
N GLU A 128 -4.66 -7.91 -4.64
CA GLU A 128 -5.43 -8.35 -5.80
C GLU A 128 -6.92 -8.35 -5.51
N CYS A 129 -7.36 -8.95 -4.40
CA CYS A 129 -8.78 -9.08 -4.12
C CYS A 129 -9.40 -7.82 -3.50
N TYR A 130 -8.64 -7.10 -2.68
CA TYR A 130 -9.14 -6.03 -1.80
C TYR A 130 -8.18 -4.82 -1.78
N PRO A 131 -8.03 -4.08 -2.89
CA PRO A 131 -7.06 -2.99 -3.00
C PRO A 131 -7.19 -1.93 -1.89
N LEU A 132 -8.42 -1.62 -1.46
CA LEU A 132 -8.65 -0.67 -0.37
C LEU A 132 -8.26 -1.21 1.02
N GLN A 133 -8.22 -2.53 1.21
CA GLN A 133 -7.71 -3.12 2.45
C GLN A 133 -6.18 -3.06 2.54
N THR A 134 -5.48 -2.81 1.44
CA THR A 134 -4.03 -2.60 1.44
C THR A 134 -3.63 -1.51 2.44
N TYR A 135 -4.42 -0.44 2.55
CA TYR A 135 -4.23 0.65 3.51
C TYR A 135 -4.33 0.18 4.97
N ALA A 136 -5.24 -0.76 5.27
CA ALA A 136 -5.41 -1.33 6.60
C ALA A 136 -4.30 -2.35 6.94
N SER A 137 -3.85 -3.16 5.98
CA SER A 137 -2.70 -4.06 6.17
C SER A 137 -1.36 -3.33 6.29
N ALA A 138 -1.24 -2.15 5.67
CA ALA A 138 -0.06 -1.30 5.81
C ALA A 138 0.09 -0.68 7.21
N LEU A 139 -0.99 -0.62 8.00
CA LEU A 139 -0.95 -0.20 9.41
C LEU A 139 -0.35 -1.26 10.34
N LEU A 140 -0.32 -2.53 9.93
CA LEU A 140 0.13 -3.65 10.77
C LEU A 140 1.62 -4.00 10.61
N PHE A 141 2.28 -3.49 9.56
CA PHE A 141 3.68 -3.80 9.24
C PHE A 141 4.53 -2.55 9.02
N SER A 142 4.42 -1.53 9.89
CA SER A 142 5.55 -0.61 10.05
C SER A 142 6.69 -1.40 10.70
N PRO A 143 7.85 -1.57 10.04
CA PRO A 143 9.06 -1.93 10.77
C PRO A 143 9.28 -0.85 11.84
N THR A 144 9.77 -1.24 13.01
CA THR A 144 10.10 -0.35 14.13
C THR A 144 11.31 0.58 13.85
N GLY A 145 11.50 1.02 12.60
CA GLY A 145 12.55 1.94 12.20
C GLY A 145 11.96 3.22 11.61
N THR A 146 12.28 4.37 12.23
CA THR A 146 12.34 5.77 11.74
C THR A 146 11.37 6.29 10.64
N MET A 147 10.30 5.57 10.32
CA MET A 147 9.25 5.94 9.36
C MET A 147 7.88 6.12 10.02
N SER A 148 7.78 5.97 11.34
CA SER A 148 6.52 6.16 12.07
C SER A 148 6.00 7.60 11.95
N SER A 149 6.86 8.62 11.87
CA SER A 149 6.42 10.02 11.94
C SER A 149 5.80 10.57 10.64
N SER A 150 5.96 9.88 9.52
CA SER A 150 5.44 10.35 8.21
C SER A 150 4.35 9.45 7.61
N TRP A 151 4.23 8.19 8.04
CA TRP A 151 3.21 7.25 7.54
C TRP A 151 2.00 7.11 8.48
N SER A 152 2.16 7.46 9.76
CA SER A 152 1.09 7.35 10.75
C SER A 152 0.28 8.64 10.86
N ALA A 153 -0.63 8.85 9.90
CA ALA A 153 -1.90 9.39 10.34
C ALA A 153 -2.64 8.19 10.97
N CYS A 154 -2.48 7.98 12.27
CA CYS A 154 -3.38 7.09 13.00
C CYS A 154 -4.80 7.60 12.73
N LEU A 155 -5.52 6.95 11.81
CA LEU A 155 -6.85 7.41 11.40
C LEU A 155 -7.81 7.34 12.58
N GLN A 156 -7.62 6.34 13.45
CA GLN A 156 -8.45 6.14 14.61
C GLN A 156 -7.78 5.22 15.65
N THR A 157 -7.80 5.64 16.92
CA THR A 157 -7.39 4.83 18.07
C THR A 157 -8.62 4.26 18.77
N LEU A 158 -8.63 2.95 19.04
CA LEU A 158 -9.71 2.27 19.77
C LEU A 158 -9.35 2.18 21.26
N GLU A 159 -9.74 3.20 22.01
CA GLU A 159 -9.47 3.29 23.45
C GLU A 159 -10.60 2.62 24.24
N GLY A 160 -10.24 1.73 25.18
CA GLY A 160 -11.23 1.12 26.07
C GLY A 160 -10.82 -0.15 26.79
N HIS A 161 -9.72 -0.80 26.39
CA HIS A 161 -9.14 -1.91 27.16
C HIS A 161 -8.29 -1.39 28.32
N ASN A 162 -8.37 -2.07 29.46
CA ASN A 162 -7.65 -1.71 30.68
C ASN A 162 -6.28 -2.41 30.79
N SER A 163 -5.94 -3.26 29.82
CA SER A 163 -4.64 -3.93 29.72
C SER A 163 -4.27 -4.18 28.25
N GLY A 164 -3.08 -4.74 28.03
CA GLY A 164 -2.55 -5.05 26.71
C GLY A 164 -3.48 -5.93 25.88
N VAL A 165 -3.76 -5.51 24.64
CA VAL A 165 -4.51 -6.29 23.66
C VAL A 165 -3.60 -7.41 23.14
N ARG A 166 -4.08 -8.65 23.20
CA ARG A 166 -3.32 -9.85 22.81
C ARG A 166 -3.71 -10.39 21.45
N SER A 167 -4.92 -10.09 20.98
CA SER A 167 -5.41 -10.58 19.70
C SER A 167 -6.47 -9.63 19.14
N VAL A 168 -6.52 -9.55 17.81
CA VAL A 168 -7.50 -8.77 17.05
C VAL A 168 -7.95 -9.55 15.83
N ALA A 169 -9.23 -9.46 15.46
CA ALA A 169 -9.80 -10.10 14.27
C ALA A 169 -10.90 -9.22 13.66
N PHE A 170 -10.99 -9.18 12.33
CA PHE A 170 -12.08 -8.51 11.63
C PHE A 170 -13.24 -9.46 11.33
N SER A 171 -14.46 -8.92 11.25
CA SER A 171 -15.57 -9.63 10.62
C SER A 171 -15.32 -9.81 9.13
N HIS A 172 -15.96 -10.81 8.53
CA HIS A 172 -15.80 -11.11 7.11
C HIS A 172 -16.17 -9.93 6.19
N ASP A 173 -17.17 -9.15 6.60
CA ASP A 173 -17.61 -7.92 5.91
C ASP A 173 -16.80 -6.67 6.30
N SER A 174 -15.81 -6.80 7.19
CA SER A 174 -14.95 -5.71 7.69
C SER A 174 -15.69 -4.55 8.35
N THR A 175 -16.96 -4.73 8.72
CA THR A 175 -17.74 -3.72 9.45
C THR A 175 -17.44 -3.72 10.94
N ARG A 176 -16.90 -4.84 11.46
CA ARG A 176 -16.63 -5.02 12.88
C ARG A 176 -15.20 -5.49 13.10
N LEU A 177 -14.64 -5.06 14.22
CA LEU A 177 -13.38 -5.56 14.75
C LEU A 177 -13.63 -6.17 16.13
N ALA A 178 -13.04 -7.31 16.40
CA ALA A 178 -12.98 -7.93 17.73
C ALA A 178 -11.56 -7.76 18.28
N SER A 179 -11.44 -7.36 19.54
CA SER A 179 -10.17 -7.32 20.27
C SER A 179 -10.29 -8.09 21.57
N ALA A 180 -9.27 -8.90 21.89
CA ALA A 180 -9.16 -9.62 23.14
C ALA A 180 -7.95 -9.10 23.94
N SER A 181 -8.16 -8.78 25.22
CA SER A 181 -7.15 -8.18 26.08
C SER A 181 -6.86 -9.02 27.33
N GLU A 182 -5.70 -8.77 27.93
CA GLU A 182 -5.34 -9.29 29.25
C GLU A 182 -6.26 -8.79 30.37
N ASP A 183 -7.08 -7.76 30.12
CA ASP A 183 -8.14 -7.32 31.03
C ASP A 183 -9.31 -8.32 31.16
N ARG A 184 -9.19 -9.48 30.49
CA ARG A 184 -10.15 -10.59 30.45
C ARG A 184 -11.45 -10.23 29.74
N THR A 185 -11.45 -9.18 28.91
CA THR A 185 -12.60 -8.80 28.10
C THR A 185 -12.34 -8.98 26.62
N VAL A 186 -13.42 -9.22 25.89
CA VAL A 186 -13.43 -9.11 24.43
C VAL A 186 -14.31 -7.93 24.04
N LYS A 187 -13.76 -6.99 23.26
CA LYS A 187 -14.53 -5.85 22.76
C LYS A 187 -14.80 -5.99 21.28
N ILE A 188 -16.03 -5.68 20.88
CA ILE A 188 -16.44 -5.57 19.49
C ILE A 188 -16.58 -4.09 19.17
N TRP A 189 -15.98 -3.68 18.07
CA TRP A 189 -15.91 -2.31 17.61
C TRP A 189 -16.57 -2.18 16.25
N ASP A 190 -17.17 -1.03 15.98
CA ASP A 190 -17.48 -0.60 14.63
C ASP A 190 -16.17 -0.19 13.94
N ALA A 191 -15.82 -0.83 12.83
CA ALA A 191 -14.55 -0.58 12.15
C ALA A 191 -14.50 0.78 11.45
N SER A 192 -15.65 1.41 11.18
CA SER A 192 -15.74 2.68 10.46
C SER A 192 -15.76 3.89 11.40
N SER A 193 -16.41 3.73 12.56
CA SER A 193 -16.60 4.80 13.53
C SER A 193 -15.74 4.61 14.79
N GLY A 194 -15.07 3.46 14.94
CA GLY A 194 -14.28 3.06 16.11
C GLY A 194 -15.06 3.01 17.42
N ALA A 195 -16.40 2.99 17.36
CA ALA A 195 -17.23 2.92 18.55
C ALA A 195 -17.21 1.50 19.12
N CYS A 196 -17.09 1.37 20.45
CA CYS A 196 -17.26 0.08 21.11
C CYS A 196 -18.74 -0.31 21.08
N LEU A 197 -19.08 -1.32 20.28
CA LEU A 197 -20.43 -1.85 20.13
C LEU A 197 -20.79 -2.80 21.27
N GLN A 198 -19.81 -3.58 21.74
CA GLN A 198 -20.04 -4.59 22.77
C GLN A 198 -18.78 -4.86 23.57
N THR A 199 -18.94 -5.15 24.86
CA THR A 199 -17.91 -5.72 25.73
C THR A 199 -18.46 -7.03 26.28
N LEU A 200 -17.68 -8.09 26.13
CA LEU A 200 -17.94 -9.46 26.60
C LEU A 200 -16.96 -9.83 27.70
#